data_AF-A0A7L3EN68-F1
#
_entry.id   AF-A0A7L3EN68-F1
#
_cell.length_a   1.000
_cell.length_b   1.000
_cell.length_c   1.000
_cell.angle_alpha   90.00
_cell.angle_beta   90.00
_cell.angle_gamma   90.00
#
_symmetry.space_group_name_H-M   'P 1'
#
loop_
_entity.id
_entity.type
_entity.pdbx_description
1 polymer ?
#
loop_
_entity_poly.entity_id
_entity_poly.type
_entity_poly.pdbx_seq_one_letter_code
_entity_poly.pdbx_strand_id
1 'polypeptide(L)'
;TGAISSLQRQMEIQESELRRIRSEKEMLQKQLREREVQLQAMSDKFCSLTEEQKQEETMVMMVEENHNLQQIVTEQESQLAEQNKLISELQGTISQLRAEVVSTRLHLLEQKQAQKEIQSQAEALQHKELQTRVALERISNKFERYRCKIIQATFSVEGSQDPPEELTDDEVLEAMQKIINERMELQQRLKLKGSK
;
A
#
# COMPACT_ATOMS: atom_id res chain seq x y z
N THR A 1 30.25 17.29 136.80
CA THR A 1 30.86 17.82 135.56
C THR A 1 31.01 16.79 134.43
N GLY A 2 31.20 15.49 134.70
CA GLY A 2 31.44 14.47 133.65
C GLY A 2 30.25 14.04 132.76
N ALA A 3 29.01 14.06 133.26
CA ALA A 3 27.83 13.68 132.47
C ALA A 3 27.53 14.66 131.32
N ILE A 4 27.81 15.95 131.53
CA ILE A 4 27.63 17.02 130.54
C ILE A 4 28.61 16.83 129.38
N SER A 5 29.87 16.49 129.66
CA SER A 5 30.89 16.24 128.63
C SER A 5 30.59 14.99 127.79
N SER A 6 30.01 13.93 128.39
CA SER A 6 29.59 12.74 127.65
C SER A 6 28.42 13.00 126.71
N LEU A 7 27.44 13.81 127.14
CA LEU A 7 26.32 14.22 126.31
C LEU A 7 26.77 15.14 125.16
N GLN A 8 27.70 16.07 125.42
CA GLN A 8 28.29 16.91 124.38
C GLN A 8 29.01 16.08 123.31
N ARG A 9 29.85 15.11 123.72
CA ARG A 9 30.53 14.20 122.77
C ARG A 9 29.54 13.38 121.94
N GLN A 10 28.47 12.89 122.55
CA GLN A 10 27.42 12.15 121.84
C GLN A 10 26.69 13.04 120.82
N MET A 11 26.42 14.29 121.20
CA MET A 11 25.79 15.29 120.34
C MET A 11 26.68 15.66 119.15
N GLU A 12 27.99 15.84 119.36
CA GLU A 12 28.98 16.08 118.30
C GLU A 12 29.06 14.91 117.30
N ILE A 13 29.03 13.66 117.80
CA ILE A 13 28.99 12.46 116.95
C ILE A 13 27.71 12.48 116.10
N GLN A 14 26.54 12.68 116.71
CA GLN A 14 25.26 12.73 115.99
C GLN A 14 25.20 13.89 114.98
N GLU A 15 25.76 15.05 115.29
CA GLU A 15 25.88 16.17 114.35
C GLU A 15 26.80 15.85 113.17
N SER A 16 27.89 15.12 113.40
CA SER A 16 28.78 14.68 112.34
C SER A 16 28.11 13.65 111.42
N GLU A 17 27.33 12.72 111.99
CA GLU A 17 26.55 11.74 111.23
C GLU A 17 25.43 12.42 110.43
N LEU A 18 24.73 13.39 111.01
CA LEU A 18 23.73 14.20 110.32
C LEU A 18 24.34 14.98 109.15
N ARG A 19 25.53 15.58 109.34
CA ARG A 19 26.26 16.25 108.26
C ARG A 19 26.63 15.28 107.13
N ARG A 20 27.12 14.09 107.48
CA ARG A 20 27.45 13.04 106.50
C ARG A 20 26.21 12.61 105.70
N ILE A 21 25.12 12.26 106.37
CA ILE A 21 23.85 11.84 105.74
C ILE A 21 23.30 12.96 104.83
N ARG A 22 23.39 14.23 105.25
CA ARG A 22 22.98 15.36 104.43
C ARG A 22 23.80 15.48 103.15
N SER A 23 25.13 15.34 103.24
CA SER A 23 26.01 15.36 102.06
C SER A 23 25.75 14.20 101.11
N GLU A 24 25.49 13.00 101.64
CA GLU A 24 25.15 11.82 100.85
C GLU A 24 23.81 11.98 100.14
N LYS A 25 22.79 12.52 100.84
CA LYS A 25 21.50 12.88 100.23
C LYS A 25 21.67 13.87 99.09
N GLU A 26 22.46 14.92 99.26
CA GLU A 26 22.72 15.92 98.21
C GLU A 26 23.42 15.29 97.00
N MET A 27 24.41 14.42 97.23
CA MET A 27 25.10 13.66 96.18
C MET A 27 24.13 12.77 95.41
N LEU A 28 23.31 11.98 96.12
CA LEU A 28 22.31 11.10 95.51
C LEU A 28 21.26 11.89 94.73
N GLN A 29 20.81 13.03 95.24
CA GLN A 29 19.89 13.92 94.52
C GLN A 29 20.50 14.52 93.25
N LYS A 30 21.82 14.77 93.24
CA LYS A 30 22.52 15.22 92.03
C LYS A 30 22.61 14.10 91.00
N GLN A 31 22.99 12.90 91.45
CA GLN A 31 23.04 11.72 90.58
C GLN A 31 21.68 11.36 89.99
N LEU A 32 20.60 11.45 90.79
CA LEU A 32 19.24 11.21 90.29
C LEU A 32 18.88 12.18 89.17
N ARG A 33 19.13 13.49 89.36
CA ARG A 33 18.89 14.52 88.34
C ARG A 33 19.72 14.29 87.07
N GLU A 34 20.99 13.93 87.21
CA GLU A 34 21.84 13.59 86.05
C GLU A 34 21.30 12.37 85.30
N ARG A 35 20.80 11.36 86.01
CA ARG A 35 20.19 10.16 85.41
C ARG A 35 18.86 10.44 84.75
N GLU A 36 18.03 11.30 85.31
CA GLU A 36 16.78 11.76 84.69
C GLU A 36 17.06 12.46 83.35
N VAL A 37 18.03 13.37 83.32
CA VAL A 37 18.45 14.05 82.07
C VAL A 37 18.98 13.05 81.04
N GLN A 38 19.79 12.08 81.46
CA GLN A 38 20.29 11.03 80.57
C GLN A 38 19.16 10.15 80.01
N LEU A 39 18.20 9.75 80.85
CA LEU A 39 17.04 8.98 80.42
C LEU A 39 16.19 9.75 79.42
N GLN A 40 15.94 11.05 79.66
CA GLN A 40 15.22 11.89 78.73
C GLN A 40 15.94 11.97 77.37
N ALA A 41 17.24 12.24 77.38
CA ALA A 41 18.04 12.31 76.16
C ALA A 41 18.07 10.96 75.39
N MET A 42 18.08 9.82 76.09
CA MET A 42 17.96 8.51 75.46
C MET A 42 16.55 8.27 74.89
N SER A 43 15.50 8.71 75.57
CA SER A 43 14.12 8.62 75.09
C SER A 43 13.93 9.42 73.80
N ASP A 44 14.45 10.65 73.76
CA ASP A 44 14.37 11.51 72.58
C ASP A 44 15.11 10.88 71.38
N LYS A 45 16.31 10.32 71.62
CA LYS A 45 17.07 9.57 70.59
C LYS A 45 16.33 8.33 70.10
N PHE A 46 15.68 7.59 70.99
CA PHE A 46 14.92 6.41 70.59
C PHE A 46 13.71 6.79 69.72
N CYS A 47 13.04 7.89 70.06
CA CYS A 47 11.95 8.42 69.25
C CYS A 47 12.45 8.85 67.86
N SER A 48 13.56 9.59 67.77
CA SER A 48 14.11 10.03 66.48
C SER A 48 14.56 8.86 65.61
N LEU A 49 15.23 7.85 66.18
CA LEU A 49 15.65 6.66 65.45
C LEU A 49 14.45 5.86 64.91
N THR A 50 13.38 5.76 65.71
CA THR A 50 12.15 5.09 65.28
C THR A 50 11.46 5.85 64.14
N GLU A 51 11.50 7.17 64.16
CA GLU A 51 10.95 8.00 63.08
C GLU A 51 11.78 7.94 61.81
N GLU A 52 13.10 8.02 61.92
CA GLU A 52 14.05 7.87 60.82
C GLU A 52 13.90 6.51 60.13
N GLN A 53 13.77 5.43 60.91
CA GLN A 53 13.51 4.09 60.36
C GLN A 53 12.21 4.04 59.56
N LYS A 54 11.12 4.64 60.06
CA LYS A 54 9.85 4.70 59.32
C LYS A 54 9.98 5.50 58.02
N GLN A 55 10.72 6.61 58.04
CA GLN A 55 10.97 7.41 56.85
C GLN A 55 11.78 6.62 55.82
N GLU A 56 12.82 5.91 56.24
CA GLU A 56 13.63 5.05 55.36
C GLU A 56 12.77 3.95 54.73
N GLU A 57 11.93 3.25 55.51
CA GLU A 57 11.01 2.23 54.98
C GLU A 57 10.06 2.82 53.92
N THR A 58 9.51 4.02 54.15
CA THR A 58 8.68 4.69 53.15
C THR A 58 9.46 5.11 51.91
N MET A 59 10.72 5.52 52.07
CA MET A 59 11.59 5.90 50.95
C MET A 59 11.92 4.70 50.07
N VAL A 60 12.25 3.55 50.68
CA VAL A 60 12.50 2.29 49.95
C VAL A 60 11.28 1.89 49.12
N MET A 61 10.07 1.88 49.72
CA MET A 61 8.85 1.56 48.98
C MET A 61 8.60 2.52 47.81
N MET A 62 8.86 3.82 48.00
CA MET A 62 8.69 4.81 46.93
C MET A 62 9.70 4.62 45.79
N VAL A 63 10.95 4.26 46.11
CA VAL A 63 11.98 3.96 45.10
C VAL A 63 11.60 2.72 44.30
N GLU A 64 11.12 1.66 44.95
CA GLU A 64 10.64 0.45 44.28
C GLU A 64 9.45 0.74 43.36
N GLU A 65 8.46 1.52 43.82
CA GLU A 65 7.32 1.92 43.01
C GLU A 65 7.75 2.77 41.80
N ASN A 66 8.68 3.71 42.00
CA ASN A 66 9.20 4.54 40.91
C ASN A 66 9.92 3.69 39.84
N HIS A 67 10.70 2.69 40.27
CA HIS A 67 11.35 1.77 39.35
C HIS A 67 10.34 0.95 38.54
N ASN A 68 9.30 0.43 39.18
CA ASN A 68 8.24 -0.31 38.49
C ASN A 68 7.49 0.58 37.48
N LEU A 69 7.19 1.83 37.85
CA LEU A 69 6.56 2.80 36.96
C LEU A 69 7.45 3.12 35.75
N GLN A 70 8.76 3.30 35.95
CA GLN A 70 9.70 3.50 34.84
C GLN A 70 9.74 2.30 33.90
N GLN A 71 9.70 1.07 34.44
CA GLN A 71 9.63 -0.13 33.61
C GLN A 71 8.35 -0.17 32.76
N ILE A 72 7.20 0.15 33.35
CA ILE A 72 5.92 0.22 32.61
C ILE A 72 5.96 1.29 31.53
N VAL A 73 6.50 2.48 31.83
CA VAL A 73 6.62 3.58 30.88
C VAL A 73 7.49 3.17 29.69
N THR A 74 8.64 2.56 29.94
CA THR A 74 9.54 2.11 28.86
C THR A 74 8.91 1.02 27.99
N GLU A 75 8.13 0.10 28.56
CA GLU A 75 7.38 -0.89 27.80
C GLU A 75 6.28 -0.25 26.94
N GLN A 76 5.53 0.70 27.49
CA GLN A 76 4.51 1.45 26.75
C GLN A 76 5.11 2.29 25.62
N GLU A 77 6.26 2.93 25.84
CA GLU A 77 6.99 3.68 24.81
C GLU A 77 7.44 2.76 23.67
N SER A 78 7.93 1.55 24.00
CA SER A 78 8.28 0.54 23.00
C SER A 78 7.08 0.12 22.17
N GLN A 79 5.95 -0.20 22.81
CA GLN A 79 4.71 -0.57 22.13
C GLN A 79 4.19 0.56 21.22
N LEU A 80 4.25 1.81 21.69
CA LEU A 80 3.89 2.99 20.89
C LEU A 80 4.80 3.15 19.68
N ALA A 81 6.10 2.92 19.82
CA ALA A 81 7.04 2.97 18.72
C ALA A 81 6.73 1.90 17.64
N GLU A 82 6.40 0.68 18.05
CA GLU A 82 5.99 -0.40 17.15
C GLU A 82 4.68 -0.06 16.41
N GLN A 83 3.68 0.46 17.12
CA GLN A 83 2.42 0.89 16.51
C GLN A 83 2.64 2.03 15.50
N ASN A 84 3.47 3.02 15.83
CA ASN A 84 3.79 4.12 14.91
C ASN A 84 4.52 3.63 13.65
N LYS A 85 5.38 2.63 13.78
CA LYS A 85 6.03 1.98 12.64
C LYS A 85 4.99 1.31 11.74
N LEU A 86 4.07 0.51 12.32
CA LEU A 86 3.00 -0.14 11.57
C LEU A 86 2.08 0.88 10.87
N ILE A 87 1.73 1.97 11.55
CA ILE A 87 0.94 3.07 10.95
C ILE A 87 1.68 3.65 9.74
N SER A 88 2.98 3.89 9.86
CA SER A 88 3.80 4.43 8.77
C SER A 88 3.85 3.47 7.56
N GLU A 89 4.03 2.17 7.82
CA GLU A 89 4.00 1.12 6.78
C GLU A 89 2.65 1.09 6.07
N LEU A 90 1.55 1.06 6.81
CA LEU A 90 0.19 1.08 6.26
C LEU A 90 -0.10 2.34 5.45
N GLN A 91 0.34 3.52 5.92
CA GLN A 91 0.23 4.77 5.16
C GLN A 91 1.03 4.73 3.86
N GLY A 92 2.20 4.09 3.87
CA GLY A 92 3.00 3.81 2.68
C GLY A 92 2.24 2.95 1.67
N THR A 93 1.68 1.82 2.11
CA THR A 93 0.88 0.93 1.26
C THR A 93 -0.37 1.62 0.71
N ILE A 94 -1.09 2.38 1.53
CA ILE A 94 -2.25 3.16 1.07
C ILE A 94 -1.84 4.15 -0.03
N SER A 95 -0.71 4.82 0.13
CA SER A 95 -0.22 5.78 -0.87
C SER A 95 0.14 5.09 -2.20
N GLN A 96 0.78 3.92 -2.15
CA GLN A 96 1.08 3.11 -3.31
C GLN A 96 -0.19 2.65 -4.04
N LEU A 97 -1.15 2.07 -3.31
CA LEU A 97 -2.42 1.61 -3.88
C LEU A 97 -3.21 2.76 -4.51
N ARG A 98 -3.21 3.95 -3.91
CA ARG A 98 -3.85 5.13 -4.49
C ARG A 98 -3.21 5.53 -5.82
N ALA A 99 -1.87 5.50 -5.91
CA ALA A 99 -1.16 5.79 -7.15
C ALA A 99 -1.47 4.75 -8.24
N GLU A 100 -1.51 3.47 -7.87
CA GLU A 100 -1.85 2.37 -8.78
C GLU A 100 -3.28 2.47 -9.32
N VAL A 101 -4.26 2.83 -8.47
CA VAL A 101 -5.65 3.05 -8.89
C VAL A 101 -5.75 4.19 -9.91
N VAL A 102 -5.03 5.30 -9.69
CA VAL A 102 -5.01 6.43 -10.63
C VAL A 102 -4.39 6.00 -11.96
N SER A 103 -3.25 5.32 -11.92
CA SER A 103 -2.57 4.79 -13.12
C SER A 103 -3.45 3.84 -13.91
N THR A 104 -4.06 2.86 -13.24
CA THR A 104 -4.98 1.89 -13.85
C THR A 104 -6.18 2.58 -14.50
N ARG A 105 -6.73 3.60 -13.84
CA ARG A 105 -7.86 4.37 -14.39
C ARG A 105 -7.47 5.15 -15.64
N LEU A 106 -6.26 5.72 -15.67
CA LEU A 106 -5.74 6.41 -16.85
C LEU A 106 -5.59 5.43 -18.02
N HIS A 107 -4.95 4.28 -17.80
CA HIS A 107 -4.79 3.26 -18.84
C HIS A 107 -6.12 2.72 -19.35
N LEU A 108 -7.12 2.54 -18.49
CA LEU A 108 -8.46 2.12 -18.91
C LEU A 108 -9.12 3.16 -19.84
N LEU A 109 -8.92 4.45 -19.57
CA LEU A 109 -9.44 5.52 -20.44
C LEU A 109 -8.75 5.53 -21.80
N GLU A 110 -7.42 5.40 -21.83
CA GLU A 110 -6.63 5.30 -23.06
C GLU A 110 -7.07 4.09 -23.89
N GLN A 111 -7.20 2.92 -23.26
CA GLN A 111 -7.64 1.70 -23.93
C GLN A 111 -9.06 1.84 -24.50
N LYS A 112 -9.98 2.45 -23.74
CA LYS A 112 -11.35 2.69 -24.21
C LYS A 112 -11.40 3.63 -25.41
N GLN A 113 -10.52 4.63 -25.45
CA GLN A 113 -10.41 5.54 -26.58
C GLN A 113 -9.86 4.82 -27.82
N ALA A 114 -8.76 4.07 -27.66
CA ALA A 114 -8.18 3.27 -28.73
C ALA A 114 -9.19 2.24 -29.29
N GLN A 115 -9.99 1.61 -28.43
CA GLN A 115 -11.03 0.67 -28.84
C GLN A 115 -12.09 1.34 -29.73
N LYS A 116 -12.54 2.55 -29.37
CA LYS A 116 -13.50 3.31 -30.20
C LYS A 116 -12.92 3.67 -31.55
N GLU A 117 -11.66 4.06 -31.60
CA GLU A 117 -10.98 4.41 -32.84
C GLU A 117 -10.85 3.20 -33.77
N ILE A 118 -10.43 2.05 -33.24
CA ILE A 118 -10.37 0.78 -33.97
C ILE A 118 -11.76 0.39 -34.47
N GLN A 119 -12.81 0.52 -33.64
CA GLN A 119 -14.17 0.20 -34.05
C GLN A 119 -14.64 1.09 -35.21
N SER A 120 -14.42 2.40 -35.13
CA SER A 120 -14.75 3.35 -36.19
C SER A 120 -14.01 3.02 -37.50
N GLN A 121 -12.71 2.66 -37.39
CA GLN A 121 -11.91 2.26 -38.56
C GLN A 121 -12.43 0.96 -39.18
N ALA A 122 -12.81 -0.02 -38.36
CA ALA A 122 -13.38 -1.28 -38.83
C ALA A 122 -14.72 -1.06 -39.57
N GLU A 123 -15.61 -0.23 -39.03
CA GLU A 123 -16.88 0.14 -39.67
C GLU A 123 -16.64 0.84 -41.02
N ALA A 124 -15.70 1.79 -41.06
CA ALA A 124 -15.32 2.49 -42.30
C ALA A 124 -14.74 1.52 -43.36
N LEU A 125 -13.89 0.58 -42.94
CA LEU A 125 -13.34 -0.45 -43.83
C LEU A 125 -14.43 -1.38 -44.36
N GLN A 126 -15.36 -1.82 -43.51
CA GLN A 126 -16.49 -2.67 -43.92
C GLN A 126 -17.38 -1.97 -44.95
N HIS A 127 -17.68 -0.69 -44.76
CA HIS A 127 -18.43 0.10 -45.74
C HIS A 127 -17.68 0.21 -47.07
N LYS A 128 -16.38 0.48 -47.04
CA LYS A 128 -15.55 0.58 -48.24
C LYS A 128 -15.44 -0.75 -48.98
N GLU A 129 -15.32 -1.86 -48.25
CA GLU A 129 -15.33 -3.21 -48.80
C GLU A 129 -16.64 -3.49 -49.55
N LEU A 130 -17.79 -3.21 -48.92
CA LEU A 130 -19.10 -3.42 -49.53
C LEU A 130 -19.28 -2.58 -50.81
N GLN A 131 -18.90 -1.31 -50.77
CA GLN A 131 -18.95 -0.44 -51.95
C GLN A 131 -18.08 -0.97 -53.09
N THR A 132 -16.87 -1.45 -52.77
CA THR A 132 -15.96 -2.04 -53.74
C THR A 132 -16.55 -3.31 -54.34
N ARG A 133 -17.16 -4.18 -53.52
CA ARG A 133 -17.82 -5.40 -53.97
C ARG A 133 -18.96 -5.12 -54.95
N VAL A 134 -19.82 -4.14 -54.62
CA VAL A 134 -20.91 -3.70 -55.52
C VAL A 134 -20.36 -3.13 -56.82
N ALA A 135 -19.28 -2.33 -56.77
CA ALA A 135 -18.64 -1.79 -57.97
C ALA A 135 -18.07 -2.91 -58.86
N LEU A 136 -17.40 -3.90 -58.26
CA LEU A 136 -16.89 -5.08 -58.96
C LEU A 136 -18.03 -5.85 -59.64
N GLU A 137 -19.11 -6.15 -58.93
CA GLU A 137 -20.27 -6.86 -59.49
C GLU A 137 -20.88 -6.12 -60.68
N ARG A 138 -21.02 -4.80 -60.59
CA ARG A 138 -21.52 -3.97 -61.71
C ARG A 138 -20.60 -4.05 -62.93
N ILE A 139 -19.28 -4.03 -62.72
CA ILE A 139 -18.28 -4.14 -63.78
C ILE A 139 -18.33 -5.55 -64.39
N SER A 140 -18.35 -6.60 -63.58
CA SER A 140 -18.47 -7.99 -64.05
C SER A 140 -19.73 -8.21 -64.88
N ASN A 141 -20.89 -7.72 -64.43
CA ASN A 141 -22.15 -7.79 -65.19
C ASN A 141 -22.11 -7.00 -66.50
N LYS A 142 -21.30 -5.95 -66.59
CA LYS A 142 -21.09 -5.21 -67.84
C LYS A 142 -20.18 -6.00 -68.79
N PHE A 143 -19.11 -6.59 -68.29
CA PHE A 143 -18.22 -7.45 -69.06
C PHE A 143 -18.96 -8.69 -69.59
N GLU A 144 -19.79 -9.35 -68.78
CA GLU A 144 -20.56 -10.51 -69.24
C GLU A 144 -21.52 -10.13 -70.37
N ARG A 145 -22.19 -8.97 -70.27
CA ARG A 145 -23.02 -8.46 -71.37
C ARG A 145 -22.24 -8.19 -72.65
N TYR A 146 -21.02 -7.68 -72.56
CA TYR A 146 -20.17 -7.50 -73.73
C TYR A 146 -19.72 -8.84 -74.30
N ARG A 147 -19.34 -9.78 -73.43
CA ARG A 147 -18.99 -11.15 -73.80
C ARG A 147 -20.13 -11.83 -74.55
N CYS A 148 -21.36 -11.80 -74.03
CA CYS A 148 -22.52 -12.35 -74.74
C CYS A 148 -22.75 -11.70 -76.11
N LYS A 149 -22.59 -10.37 -76.23
CA LYS A 149 -22.71 -9.67 -77.53
C LYS A 149 -21.65 -10.10 -78.53
N ILE A 150 -20.41 -10.29 -78.08
CA ILE A 150 -19.31 -10.77 -78.92
C ILE A 150 -19.58 -12.20 -79.38
N ILE A 151 -19.97 -13.09 -78.47
CA ILE A 151 -20.34 -14.48 -78.79
C ILE A 151 -21.48 -14.48 -79.82
N GLN A 152 -22.55 -13.73 -79.57
CA GLN A 152 -23.67 -13.64 -80.50
C GLN A 152 -23.22 -13.15 -81.89
N ALA A 153 -22.43 -12.07 -81.97
CA ALA A 153 -21.94 -11.55 -83.23
C ALA A 153 -21.01 -12.53 -83.99
N THR A 154 -20.30 -13.39 -83.26
CA THR A 154 -19.38 -14.38 -83.81
C THR A 154 -20.12 -15.60 -84.36
N PHE A 155 -21.11 -16.11 -83.63
CA PHE A 155 -21.78 -17.38 -83.94
C PHE A 155 -23.20 -17.22 -84.53
N SER A 156 -23.68 -16.00 -84.79
CA SER A 156 -24.97 -15.76 -85.47
C SER A 156 -24.80 -15.44 -86.97
N VAL A 157 -23.61 -15.67 -87.54
CA VAL A 157 -23.34 -15.46 -88.98
C VAL A 157 -23.88 -16.65 -89.78
N GLU A 158 -24.60 -16.41 -90.89
CA GLU A 158 -25.11 -17.48 -91.76
C GLU A 158 -23.98 -18.44 -92.17
N GLY A 159 -24.15 -19.73 -91.84
CA GLY A 159 -23.18 -20.80 -92.10
C GLY A 159 -22.17 -21.08 -90.97
N SER A 160 -22.24 -20.38 -89.83
CA SER A 160 -21.46 -20.72 -88.63
C SER A 160 -22.10 -21.86 -87.82
N GLN A 161 -21.26 -22.68 -87.17
CA GLN A 161 -21.72 -23.76 -86.26
C GLN A 161 -22.18 -23.17 -84.94
N ASP A 162 -23.22 -23.75 -84.34
CA ASP A 162 -23.68 -23.34 -83.00
C ASP A 162 -22.55 -23.50 -81.97
N PRO A 163 -22.42 -22.55 -81.02
CA PRO A 163 -21.35 -22.59 -80.04
C PRO A 163 -21.52 -23.77 -79.06
N PRO A 164 -20.42 -24.38 -78.57
CA PRO A 164 -20.45 -25.41 -77.53
C PRO A 164 -20.99 -24.89 -76.18
N GLU A 165 -21.48 -25.81 -75.34
CA GLU A 165 -22.15 -25.52 -74.06
C GLU A 165 -21.23 -24.84 -73.03
N GLU A 166 -19.95 -25.19 -73.03
CA GLU A 166 -18.88 -24.44 -72.35
C GLU A 166 -17.97 -23.82 -73.42
N LEU A 167 -17.93 -22.49 -73.47
CA LEU A 167 -17.16 -21.73 -74.45
C LEU A 167 -16.22 -20.79 -73.72
N THR A 168 -14.92 -20.92 -73.97
CA THR A 168 -13.87 -20.09 -73.39
C THR A 168 -13.62 -18.82 -74.22
N ASP A 169 -13.06 -17.78 -73.61
CA ASP A 169 -12.80 -16.51 -74.31
C ASP A 169 -11.77 -16.69 -75.44
N ASP A 170 -10.81 -17.60 -75.28
CA ASP A 170 -9.82 -17.91 -76.31
C ASP A 170 -10.48 -18.57 -77.54
N GLU A 171 -11.42 -19.49 -77.34
CA GLU A 171 -12.16 -20.13 -78.44
C GLU A 171 -13.05 -19.14 -79.20
N VAL A 172 -13.65 -18.17 -78.49
CA VAL A 172 -14.40 -17.07 -79.14
C VAL A 172 -13.46 -16.23 -80.02
N LEU A 173 -12.28 -15.89 -79.50
CA LEU A 173 -11.30 -15.10 -80.23
C LEU A 173 -10.77 -15.84 -81.47
N GLU A 174 -10.52 -17.15 -81.37
CA GLU A 174 -10.13 -17.98 -82.51
C GLU A 174 -11.22 -17.99 -83.60
N ALA A 175 -12.49 -18.17 -83.20
CA ALA A 175 -13.62 -18.13 -84.12
C ALA A 175 -13.78 -16.76 -84.79
N MET A 176 -13.64 -15.66 -84.03
CA MET A 176 -13.62 -14.31 -84.58
C MET A 176 -12.50 -14.11 -85.60
N GLN A 177 -11.29 -14.56 -85.28
CA GLN A 177 -10.12 -14.45 -86.17
C GLN A 177 -10.33 -15.22 -87.46
N LYS A 178 -10.94 -16.41 -87.39
CA LYS A 178 -11.32 -17.20 -88.56
C LYS A 178 -12.29 -16.42 -89.47
N ILE A 179 -13.36 -15.84 -88.92
CA ILE A 179 -14.32 -15.02 -89.68
C ILE A 179 -13.63 -13.82 -90.35
N ILE A 180 -12.73 -13.14 -89.64
CA ILE A 180 -11.97 -12.01 -90.19
C ILE A 180 -11.10 -12.45 -91.37
N ASN A 181 -10.35 -13.55 -91.21
CA ASN A 181 -9.50 -14.10 -92.27
C ASN A 181 -10.33 -14.50 -93.51
N GLU A 182 -11.43 -15.22 -93.31
CA GLU A 182 -12.35 -15.61 -94.39
C GLU A 182 -12.90 -14.39 -95.15
N ARG A 183 -13.33 -13.34 -94.43
CA ARG A 183 -13.78 -12.08 -95.04
C ARG A 183 -12.67 -11.36 -95.82
N MET A 184 -11.45 -11.33 -95.29
CA MET A 184 -10.30 -10.75 -96.00
C MET A 184 -10.00 -11.51 -97.30
N GLU A 185 -10.00 -12.85 -97.26
CA GLU A 185 -9.81 -13.68 -98.45
C GLU A 185 -10.91 -13.49 -99.49
N LEU A 186 -12.17 -13.38 -99.06
CA LEU A 186 -13.30 -13.07 -99.94
C LEU A 186 -13.13 -11.69 -100.58
N GLN A 187 -12.75 -10.68 -99.81
CA GLN A 187 -12.51 -9.33 -100.33
C GLN A 187 -11.37 -9.30 -101.35
N GLN A 188 -10.28 -10.04 -101.11
CA GLN A 188 -9.19 -10.20 -102.08
C GLN A 188 -9.68 -10.88 -103.37
N ARG A 189 -10.47 -11.96 -103.26
CA ARG A 189 -11.09 -12.63 -104.41
C ARG A 189 -12.02 -11.70 -105.21
N LEU A 190 -12.81 -10.86 -104.53
CA LEU A 190 -13.66 -9.87 -105.18
C LEU A 190 -12.86 -8.77 -105.87
N LYS A 191 -11.77 -8.28 -105.27
CA LYS A 191 -10.84 -7.31 -105.90
C LYS A 191 -10.17 -7.88 -107.16
N LEU A 192 -9.79 -9.16 -107.14
CA LEU A 192 -9.23 -9.86 -108.31
C LEU A 192 -10.27 -10.06 -109.42
N LYS A 193 -11.55 -10.29 -109.07
CA LYS A 193 -12.66 -10.43 -110.04
C LYS A 193 -13.20 -9.09 -110.57
N GLY A 194 -13.07 -8.00 -109.81
CA GLY A 194 -13.48 -6.64 -110.20
C GLY A 194 -12.43 -5.85 -111.00
N SER A 195 -11.23 -6.42 -111.18
CA SER A 195 -10.17 -5.88 -112.04
C SER A 195 -10.25 -6.48 -113.46
N LYS A 196 -11.41 -6.38 -114.10
CA LYS A 196 -11.60 -6.63 -115.54
C LYS A 196 -12.28 -5.42 -116.17
#